data_AF-A0A923I335-F1
#
_entry.id   AF-A0A923I335-F1
#
_cell.length_a   1.000
_cell.length_b   1.000
_cell.length_c   1.000
_cell.angle_alpha   90.00
_cell.angle_beta   90.00
_cell.angle_gamma   90.00
#
_symmetry.space_group_name_H-M   'P 1'
#
loop_
_entity.id
_entity.type
_entity.pdbx_description
1 polymer ?
#
loop_
_entity_poly.entity_id
_entity_poly.type
_entity_poly.pdbx_seq_one_letter_code
_entity_poly.pdbx_strand_id
1 'polypeptide(L)'
;MSAFGQLQTLKFKVMAMKFRQYDVVKLKKLLAPTVNSYDEFNSRRPLVGDVATIIEVYEEPPGYELECSDQNGNTVWLIAFRPEDIELELVP
;
A
#
# COMPACT_ATOMS: atom_id res chain seq x y z
N MET A 1 -12.05 -36.57 7.93
CA MET A 1 -11.83 -35.12 8.08
C MET A 1 -12.58 -34.44 6.95
N SER A 2 -13.56 -33.57 7.25
CA SER A 2 -14.48 -33.05 6.24
C SER A 2 -13.85 -31.90 5.45
N ALA A 3 -14.18 -31.82 4.15
CA ALA A 3 -13.78 -30.71 3.26
C ALA A 3 -14.22 -29.33 3.79
N PHE A 4 -15.21 -29.31 4.67
CA PHE A 4 -15.73 -28.10 5.32
C PHE A 4 -14.73 -27.46 6.29
N GLY A 5 -13.93 -28.26 7.00
CA GLY A 5 -12.89 -27.76 7.90
C GLY A 5 -11.72 -27.12 7.13
N GLN A 6 -11.29 -27.75 6.02
CA GLN A 6 -10.24 -27.21 5.15
C GLN A 6 -10.66 -25.91 4.45
N LEU A 7 -11.91 -25.80 4.01
CA LEU A 7 -12.42 -24.57 3.38
C LEU A 7 -12.50 -23.39 4.36
N GLN A 8 -12.81 -23.65 5.64
CA GLN A 8 -12.81 -22.65 6.70
C GLN A 8 -11.39 -22.22 7.08
N THR A 9 -10.43 -23.15 7.18
CA THR A 9 -9.01 -22.80 7.39
C THR A 9 -8.42 -22.02 6.21
N LEU A 10 -8.86 -22.27 4.97
CA LEU A 10 -8.46 -21.49 3.79
C LEU A 10 -9.04 -20.07 3.79
N LYS A 11 -10.27 -19.89 4.29
CA LYS A 11 -10.91 -18.57 4.45
C LYS A 11 -10.37 -17.78 5.64
N PHE A 12 -9.92 -18.47 6.70
CA PHE A 12 -9.27 -17.88 7.89
C PHE A 12 -7.76 -17.70 7.78
N LYS A 13 -7.16 -18.08 6.65
CA LYS A 13 -6.03 -17.30 6.14
C LYS A 13 -6.59 -15.96 5.68
N VAL A 14 -7.08 -15.18 6.65
CA VAL A 14 -7.25 -13.73 6.57
C VAL A 14 -6.07 -13.26 5.76
N MET A 15 -6.34 -12.55 4.66
CA MET A 15 -5.35 -12.02 3.72
C MET A 15 -4.35 -11.19 4.52
N ALA A 16 -3.36 -11.84 5.13
CA ALA A 16 -2.40 -11.18 5.97
C ALA A 16 -1.71 -10.16 5.09
N MET A 17 -1.82 -8.90 5.47
CA MET A 17 -1.26 -7.81 4.70
C MET A 17 0.23 -8.09 4.51
N LYS A 18 0.66 -8.10 3.24
CA LYS A 18 2.02 -8.52 2.86
C LYS A 18 3.09 -7.68 3.56
N PHE A 19 2.81 -6.39 3.71
CA PHE A 19 3.66 -5.41 4.37
C PHE A 19 3.01 -4.94 5.68
N ARG A 20 3.85 -4.43 6.56
CA ARG A 20 3.48 -3.92 7.89
C ARG A 20 3.62 -2.41 7.93
N GLN A 21 2.99 -1.80 8.92
CA GLN A 21 3.22 -0.39 9.23
C GLN A 21 4.72 -0.13 9.48
N TYR A 22 5.20 0.97 8.94
CA TYR A 22 6.58 1.43 8.90
C TYR A 22 7.55 0.64 8.03
N ASP A 23 7.09 -0.38 7.28
CA ASP A 23 7.90 -0.94 6.21
C ASP A 23 8.13 0.15 5.14
N VAL A 24 9.38 0.27 4.68
CA VAL A 24 9.75 1.15 3.56
C VAL A 24 9.62 0.36 2.28
N VAL A 25 8.89 0.89 1.31
CA VAL A 25 8.55 0.19 0.07
C VAL A 25 8.83 1.06 -1.15
N LYS A 26 9.14 0.39 -2.26
CA LYS A 26 9.27 1.00 -3.58
C LYS A 26 8.06 0.68 -4.43
N LEU A 27 7.48 1.70 -5.06
CA LEU A 27 6.40 1.56 -6.04
C LEU A 27 6.95 0.92 -7.32
N LYS A 28 6.47 -0.28 -7.66
CA LYS A 28 6.88 -1.02 -8.85
C LYS A 28 5.95 -0.82 -10.02
N LYS A 29 4.65 -0.75 -9.75
CA LYS A 29 3.61 -0.49 -10.76
C LYS A 29 2.43 0.24 -10.13
N LEU A 30 1.77 1.06 -10.94
CA LEU A 30 0.44 1.59 -10.69
C LEU A 30 -0.51 0.86 -11.65
N LEU A 31 -1.40 0.04 -11.10
CA LEU A 31 -2.29 -0.86 -11.87
C LEU A 31 -3.64 -0.21 -12.17
N ALA A 32 -4.06 0.74 -11.34
CA ALA A 32 -5.19 1.62 -11.60
C ALA A 32 -4.68 3.05 -11.85
N PRO A 33 -5.38 3.86 -12.68
CA PRO A 33 -5.09 5.28 -12.71
C PRO A 33 -5.32 5.83 -11.30
N THR A 34 -4.25 6.29 -10.64
CA THR A 34 -4.34 7.01 -9.37
C THR A 34 -5.37 8.11 -9.55
N VAL A 35 -6.51 7.97 -8.87
CA VAL A 35 -7.62 8.90 -8.96
C VAL A 35 -7.09 10.26 -8.51
N ASN A 36 -6.81 11.12 -9.49
CA ASN A 36 -6.42 12.53 -9.41
C ASN A 36 -6.03 13.03 -8.00
N SER A 37 -4.85 12.66 -7.51
CA SER A 37 -4.28 13.19 -6.26
C SER A 37 -3.51 14.50 -6.50
N TYR A 38 -4.09 15.42 -7.28
CA TYR A 38 -3.66 16.82 -7.27
C TYR A 38 -4.65 17.54 -6.34
N ASP A 39 -4.46 17.33 -5.04
CA ASP A 39 -5.05 18.19 -4.03
C ASP A 39 -3.96 19.15 -3.52
N GLU A 40 -4.35 20.13 -2.72
CA GLU A 40 -3.44 21.16 -2.19
C GLU A 40 -2.37 20.59 -1.23
N PHE A 41 -2.45 19.31 -0.87
CA PHE A 41 -1.58 18.65 0.11
C PHE A 41 -0.45 17.86 -0.55
N ASN A 42 -0.59 17.49 -1.83
CA ASN A 42 0.39 16.70 -2.56
C ASN A 42 1.21 17.57 -3.52
N SER A 43 2.54 17.53 -3.40
CA SER A 43 3.47 18.27 -4.29
C SER A 43 3.47 17.73 -5.72
N ARG A 44 3.25 16.41 -5.88
CA ARG A 44 3.07 15.73 -7.17
C ARG A 44 2.37 14.39 -6.98
N ARG A 45 1.97 13.77 -8.08
CA ARG A 45 1.42 12.41 -8.09
C ARG A 45 2.49 11.34 -7.78
N PRO A 46 2.10 10.18 -7.26
CA PRO A 46 2.97 9.00 -7.16
C PRO A 46 3.48 8.55 -8.52
N LEU A 47 4.73 8.12 -8.56
CA LEU A 47 5.38 7.60 -9.75
C LEU A 47 6.02 6.24 -9.46
N VAL A 48 6.07 5.39 -10.48
CA VAL A 48 6.86 4.15 -10.41
C VAL A 48 8.31 4.52 -10.11
N GLY A 49 8.88 3.86 -9.10
CA GLY A 49 10.22 4.13 -8.62
C GLY A 49 10.27 4.94 -7.33
N ASP A 50 9.17 5.61 -6.94
CA ASP A 50 9.08 6.30 -5.66
C ASP A 50 9.30 5.31 -4.50
N VAL A 51 9.98 5.80 -3.47
CA VAL A 51 10.16 5.11 -2.19
C VAL A 51 9.29 5.82 -1.17
N ALA A 52 8.51 5.05 -0.43
CA ALA A 52 7.54 5.54 0.53
C ALA A 52 7.50 4.65 1.77
N THR A 53 7.11 5.22 2.89
CA THR A 53 6.87 4.50 4.14
C THR A 53 5.39 4.15 4.22
N ILE A 54 5.06 2.94 4.64
CA ILE A 54 3.68 2.57 4.99
C ILE A 54 3.36 3.20 6.35
N ILE A 55 2.52 4.23 6.39
CA ILE A 55 2.18 4.92 7.64
C ILE A 55 0.98 4.29 8.33
N GLU A 56 0.10 3.62 7.58
CA GLU A 56 -1.02 2.85 8.12
C GLU A 56 -1.36 1.63 7.23
N VAL A 57 -1.86 0.57 7.86
CA VAL A 57 -2.36 -0.65 7.21
C VAL A 57 -3.84 -0.80 7.57
N TYR A 58 -4.72 -0.73 6.58
CA TYR A 58 -6.15 -0.94 6.77
C TYR A 58 -6.50 -2.41 6.58
N GLU A 59 -7.32 -2.97 7.46
CA GLU A 59 -7.82 -4.35 7.36
C GLU A 59 -9.17 -4.41 6.61
N GLU A 60 -10.03 -3.40 6.74
CA GLU A 60 -11.37 -3.39 6.16
C GLU A 60 -11.82 -1.97 5.69
N PRO A 61 -11.85 -1.68 4.37
CA PRO A 61 -11.31 -2.50 3.29
C PRO A 61 -9.76 -2.60 3.38
N PRO A 62 -9.15 -3.68 2.85
CA PRO A 62 -7.71 -3.83 2.89
C PRO A 62 -7.02 -2.71 2.11
N GLY A 63 -5.97 -2.14 2.68
CA GLY A 63 -5.26 -1.03 2.06
C GLY A 63 -4.00 -0.62 2.79
N TYR A 64 -3.22 0.22 2.13
CA TYR A 64 -2.02 0.83 2.69
C TYR A 64 -2.11 2.33 2.52
N GLU A 65 -1.86 3.08 3.59
CA GLU A 65 -1.56 4.51 3.47
C GLU A 65 -0.04 4.67 3.38
N LEU A 66 0.41 5.32 2.32
CA LEU A 66 1.83 5.49 2.01
C LEU A 66 2.18 6.98 2.02
N GLU A 67 3.33 7.30 2.61
CA GLU A 67 3.94 8.63 2.54
C GLU A 67 5.28 8.56 1.80
N CYS A 68 5.42 9.37 0.75
CA CYS A 68 6.71 9.64 0.12
C CYS A 68 7.19 11.03 0.55
N SER A 69 8.41 11.11 1.06
CA SER A 69 9.02 12.36 1.49
C SER A 69 10.28 12.67 0.66
N ASP A 70 10.60 13.95 0.51
CA ASP A 70 11.85 14.37 -0.12
C ASP A 70 13.05 14.21 0.83
N GLN A 71 14.25 14.54 0.33
CA GLN A 71 15.48 14.46 1.12
C GLN A 71 15.52 15.41 2.34
N ASN A 72 14.60 16.37 2.43
CA ASN A 72 14.49 17.31 3.54
C ASN A 72 13.40 16.87 4.54
N GLY A 73 12.74 15.74 4.30
CA GLY A 73 11.64 15.24 5.12
C GLY A 73 10.29 15.90 4.83
N ASN A 74 10.14 16.64 3.73
CA ASN A 74 8.84 17.19 3.34
C ASN A 74 8.02 16.12 2.64
N THR A 75 6.75 15.98 3.00
CA THR A 75 5.81 15.11 2.30
C THR A 75 5.65 15.56 0.84
N VAL A 76 6.00 14.68 -0.08
CA VAL A 76 5.78 14.84 -1.52
C VAL A 76 4.37 14.38 -1.89
N TRP A 77 3.96 13.24 -1.33
CA TRP A 77 2.57 12.79 -1.39
C TRP A 77 2.24 11.84 -0.22
N LEU A 78 0.95 11.80 0.14
CA LEU A 78 0.38 10.90 1.15
C LEU A 78 -0.95 10.35 0.63
N ILE A 79 -1.00 9.05 0.32
CA ILE A 79 -2.13 8.44 -0.40
C ILE A 79 -2.42 7.03 0.11
N ALA A 80 -3.71 6.75 0.29
CA ALA A 80 -4.22 5.40 0.51
C ALA A 80 -4.41 4.64 -0.81
N PHE A 81 -3.89 3.42 -0.86
CA PHE A 81 -4.02 2.51 -2.00
C PHE A 81 -4.68 1.21 -1.57
N ARG A 82 -5.54 0.65 -2.42
CA ARG A 82 -5.94 -0.75 -2.29
C ARG A 82 -4.80 -1.65 -2.82
N PRO A 83 -4.66 -2.88 -2.30
CA PRO A 83 -3.64 -3.81 -2.77
C PRO A 83 -3.70 -4.07 -4.28
N GLU A 84 -4.88 -4.01 -4.89
CA GLU A 84 -5.08 -4.18 -6.34
C GLU A 84 -4.66 -2.97 -7.19
N ASP A 85 -4.48 -1.79 -6.59
CA ASP A 85 -4.15 -0.57 -7.32
C ASP A 85 -2.63 -0.44 -7.58
N ILE A 86 -1.81 -1.17 -6.82
CA ILE A 86 -0.35 -0.99 -6.77
C ILE A 86 0.43 -2.30 -6.64
N GLU A 87 1.66 -2.30 -7.16
CA GLU A 87 2.66 -3.30 -6.81
C GLU A 87 3.78 -2.65 -6.00
N LEU A 88 4.11 -3.26 -4.85
CA LEU A 88 5.14 -2.79 -3.94
C LEU A 88 6.27 -3.81 -3.78
N GLU A 89 7.48 -3.30 -3.57
CA GLU A 89 8.69 -4.05 -3.20
C GLU A 89 9.24 -3.52 -1.89
N LEU A 90 9.55 -4.39 -0.92
CA LEU A 90 10.18 -3.98 0.34
C LEU A 90 11.61 -3.48 0.07
N VAL A 91 11.95 -2.33 0.63
CA VAL A 91 13.32 -1.82 0.65
C VAL A 91 14.00 -2.34 1.93
N PRO A 92 15.10 -3.11 1.82
CA PRO A 92 15.81 -3.68 2.95
C PRO A 92 16.62 -2.66 3.76
#